data_AF-A0A1C7LM72-F1
#
_entry.id   AF-A0A1C7LM72-F1
#
_cell.length_a   1.000
_cell.length_b   1.000
_cell.length_c   1.000
_cell.angle_alpha   90.00
_cell.angle_beta   90.00
_cell.angle_gamma   90.00
#
_symmetry.space_group_name_H-M   'P 1'
#
loop_
_entity.id
_entity.type
_entity.pdbx_description
1 polymer ?
#
loop_
_entity_poly.entity_id
_entity_poly.type
_entity_poly.pdbx_seq_one_letter_code
_entity_poly.pdbx_strand_id
1 'polypeptide(L)'
;MPLEDTSHSTCSNDGLWGLLTPLDTRLDQQKFKASNATYTVGRELGNDLQLSGNHISKFHCIICWDGQDSNSKITVIDLSMNGTYINGRLVGKHKRALLQHGDVIVFGIRGALDEEPEHRYTYSHMAGHKCITLQDDYKIIGQVGKGTFATVLKARCLSENRLYAIKVLERDVLDPSKSSQGSYTFEREISIMERLIHPNILF
;
A
#
# COMPACT_ATOMS: atom_id res chain seq x y z
N MET A 1 27.42 -31.18 -9.13
CA MET A 1 27.48 -29.79 -8.64
C MET A 1 26.06 -29.26 -8.60
N PRO A 2 25.52 -28.92 -7.43
CA PRO A 2 24.11 -28.58 -7.29
C PRO A 2 23.88 -27.12 -7.69
N LEU A 3 22.80 -26.90 -8.43
CA LEU A 3 22.23 -25.58 -8.68
C LEU A 3 21.54 -25.14 -7.40
N GLU A 4 21.99 -24.02 -6.84
CA GLU A 4 21.33 -23.35 -5.73
C GLU A 4 19.97 -22.83 -6.21
N ASP A 5 18.89 -23.41 -5.69
CA ASP A 5 17.54 -22.87 -5.80
C ASP A 5 17.50 -21.54 -5.06
N THR A 6 17.65 -20.44 -5.80
CA THR A 6 17.27 -19.11 -5.31
C THR A 6 15.77 -19.11 -5.11
N SER A 7 15.36 -19.23 -3.86
CA SER A 7 14.00 -18.98 -3.37
C SER A 7 13.62 -17.54 -3.69
N HIS A 8 13.07 -17.33 -4.89
CA HIS A 8 12.34 -16.11 -5.19
C HIS A 8 11.14 -16.06 -4.27
N SER A 9 11.20 -15.14 -3.30
CA SER A 9 10.10 -14.80 -2.42
C SER A 9 8.87 -14.48 -3.25
N THR A 10 7.92 -15.42 -3.31
CA THR A 10 6.60 -15.22 -3.88
C THR A 10 5.91 -14.12 -3.07
N CYS A 11 5.85 -12.91 -3.61
CA CYS A 11 4.95 -11.88 -3.13
C CYS A 11 3.55 -12.21 -3.68
N SER A 12 2.94 -13.28 -3.17
CA SER A 12 1.51 -13.50 -3.32
C SER A 12 0.82 -12.46 -2.46
N ASN A 13 -0.04 -11.62 -3.07
CA ASN A 13 -1.02 -10.84 -2.33
C ASN A 13 -2.01 -11.83 -1.69
N ASP A 14 -1.62 -12.41 -0.56
CA ASP A 14 -2.36 -13.41 0.22
C ASP A 14 -3.64 -12.80 0.79
N GLY A 15 -4.66 -12.64 -0.06
CA GLY A 15 -6.01 -12.25 0.34
C GLY A 15 -6.06 -11.09 1.33
N LEU A 16 -5.25 -10.04 1.11
CA LEU A 16 -5.25 -8.84 1.95
C LEU A 16 -6.17 -7.79 1.33
N TRP A 17 -6.99 -7.13 2.14
CA TRP A 17 -7.77 -5.97 1.70
C TRP A 17 -7.11 -4.64 2.08
N GLY A 18 -6.15 -4.66 3.00
CA GLY A 18 -5.44 -3.46 3.39
C GLY A 18 -4.15 -3.72 4.17
N LEU A 19 -3.37 -2.65 4.27
CA LEU A 19 -2.06 -2.66 4.90
C LEU A 19 -1.81 -1.33 5.64
N LEU A 20 -1.25 -1.39 6.83
CA LEU A 20 -0.68 -0.22 7.52
C LEU A 20 0.84 -0.37 7.61
N THR A 21 1.55 0.46 6.88
CA THR A 21 3.02 0.52 6.92
C THR A 21 3.45 1.60 7.90
N PRO A 22 4.18 1.26 8.97
CA PRO A 22 4.59 2.23 9.99
C PRO A 22 5.61 3.21 9.42
N LEU A 23 5.56 4.45 9.92
CA LEU A 23 6.58 5.46 9.64
C LEU A 23 7.72 5.42 10.67
N ASP A 24 7.50 4.75 11.80
CA ASP A 24 8.52 4.45 12.81
C ASP A 24 9.09 3.05 12.55
N THR A 25 10.41 2.97 12.33
CA THR A 25 11.09 1.70 11.98
C THR A 25 11.13 0.68 13.11
N ARG A 26 10.74 1.06 14.34
CA ARG A 26 10.62 0.16 15.50
C ARG A 26 9.35 -0.69 15.46
N LEU A 27 8.40 -0.34 14.61
CA LEU A 27 7.10 -0.99 14.52
C LEU A 27 7.02 -1.92 13.31
N ASP A 28 6.21 -2.96 13.45
CA ASP A 28 5.88 -3.86 12.35
C ASP A 28 4.71 -3.36 11.51
N GLN A 29 4.69 -3.80 10.25
CA GLN A 29 3.60 -3.59 9.34
C GLN A 29 2.37 -4.43 9.73
N GLN A 30 1.19 -3.81 9.65
CA GLN A 30 -0.08 -4.46 10.00
C GLN A 30 -0.85 -4.85 8.75
N LYS A 31 -1.31 -6.10 8.70
CA LYS A 31 -1.94 -6.71 7.53
C LYS A 31 -3.40 -7.01 7.81
N PHE A 32 -4.29 -6.57 6.93
CA PHE A 32 -5.71 -6.86 7.02
C PHE A 32 -6.13 -7.90 5.99
N LYS A 33 -6.59 -9.06 6.46
CA LYS A 33 -6.97 -10.22 5.64
C LYS A 33 -8.44 -10.14 5.24
N ALA A 34 -8.76 -10.51 4.00
CA ALA A 34 -10.11 -10.62 3.45
C ALA A 34 -11.02 -11.56 4.25
N SER A 35 -10.44 -12.53 4.95
CA SER A 35 -11.18 -13.39 5.88
C SER A 35 -11.75 -12.65 7.11
N ASN A 36 -11.27 -11.44 7.39
CA ASN A 36 -11.77 -10.60 8.46
C ASN A 36 -12.03 -9.17 7.96
N ALA A 37 -13.30 -8.78 7.86
CA ALA A 37 -13.67 -7.44 7.42
C ALA A 37 -13.51 -6.36 8.52
N THR A 38 -13.38 -6.74 9.80
CA THR A 38 -13.37 -5.79 10.91
C THR A 38 -12.23 -6.09 11.87
N TYR A 39 -11.39 -5.08 12.10
CA TYR A 39 -10.26 -5.16 13.03
C TYR A 39 -10.46 -4.21 14.20
N THR A 40 -10.36 -4.75 15.40
CA THR A 40 -10.26 -4.00 16.64
C THR A 40 -8.81 -3.58 16.88
N VAL A 41 -8.60 -2.33 17.30
CA VAL A 41 -7.28 -1.74 17.52
C VAL A 41 -7.22 -1.19 18.94
N GLY A 42 -6.18 -1.51 19.69
CA GLY A 42 -5.99 -0.98 21.03
C GLY A 42 -4.80 -1.60 21.75
N ARG A 43 -4.53 -1.15 22.98
CA ARG A 43 -3.39 -1.66 23.76
C ARG A 43 -3.62 -2.98 24.46
N GLU A 44 -4.88 -3.36 24.62
CA GLU A 44 -5.23 -4.61 25.29
C GLU A 44 -4.97 -5.80 24.36
N LEU A 45 -4.46 -6.91 24.92
CA LEU A 45 -4.06 -8.11 24.18
C LEU A 45 -5.21 -8.74 23.37
N GLY A 46 -6.46 -8.46 23.74
CA GLY A 46 -7.65 -8.98 23.05
C GLY A 46 -8.01 -8.27 21.73
N ASN A 47 -7.27 -7.23 21.32
CA ASN A 47 -7.52 -6.58 20.04
C ASN A 47 -6.84 -7.34 18.88
N ASP A 48 -7.45 -7.31 17.69
CA ASP A 48 -6.86 -7.88 16.47
C ASP A 48 -5.53 -7.19 16.12
N LEU A 49 -5.45 -5.88 16.38
CA LEU A 49 -4.25 -5.08 16.29
C LEU A 49 -3.89 -4.54 17.67
N GLN A 50 -2.95 -5.21 18.34
CA GLN A 50 -2.40 -4.75 19.59
C GLN A 50 -1.32 -3.68 19.36
N LEU A 51 -1.50 -2.50 19.93
CA LEU A 51 -0.54 -1.40 19.88
C LEU A 51 0.00 -1.10 21.29
N SER A 52 1.30 -0.86 21.43
CA SER A 52 1.90 -0.51 22.72
C SER A 52 1.63 0.95 23.12
N GLY A 53 2.09 1.36 24.30
CA GLY A 53 2.12 2.76 24.70
C GLY A 53 0.91 3.25 25.50
N ASN A 54 1.21 4.17 26.41
CA ASN A 54 0.23 4.70 27.37
C ASN A 54 -0.82 5.62 26.72
N HIS A 55 -0.53 6.14 25.54
CA HIS A 55 -1.44 7.02 24.80
C HIS A 55 -2.44 6.28 23.94
N ILE A 56 -2.28 4.96 23.82
CA ILE A 56 -3.26 4.09 23.18
C ILE A 56 -4.30 3.66 24.23
N SER A 57 -5.57 3.63 23.83
CA SER A 57 -6.67 3.22 24.70
C SER A 57 -6.78 1.70 24.68
N LYS A 58 -7.33 1.09 25.73
CA LYS A 58 -7.54 -0.37 25.80
C LYS A 58 -8.24 -0.91 24.55
N PHE A 59 -9.31 -0.22 24.16
CA PHE A 59 -9.98 -0.32 22.87
C PHE A 59 -9.96 1.08 22.26
N HIS A 60 -9.14 1.28 21.23
CA HIS A 60 -8.82 2.59 20.69
C HIS A 60 -9.67 2.93 19.47
N CYS A 61 -9.77 2.03 18.50
CA CYS A 61 -10.67 2.21 17.37
C CYS A 61 -11.04 0.88 16.72
N ILE A 62 -11.94 0.95 15.75
CA ILE A 62 -12.30 -0.17 14.89
C ILE A 62 -12.07 0.24 13.44
N ILE A 63 -11.47 -0.62 12.63
CA ILE A 63 -11.28 -0.42 11.19
C ILE A 63 -12.13 -1.47 10.47
N CYS A 64 -13.03 -1.02 9.61
CA CYS A 64 -13.98 -1.86 8.88
C CYS A 64 -13.78 -1.73 7.37
N TRP A 65 -13.75 -2.86 6.68
CA TRP A 65 -13.86 -3.00 5.25
C TRP A 65 -15.30 -3.40 4.87
N ASP A 66 -15.84 -2.86 3.78
CA ASP A 66 -17.19 -3.17 3.29
C ASP A 66 -17.28 -4.48 2.50
N GLY A 67 -16.17 -5.20 2.34
CA GLY A 67 -16.12 -6.49 1.65
C GLY A 67 -16.22 -6.38 0.13
N GLN A 68 -16.15 -5.17 -0.42
CA GLN A 68 -16.20 -4.94 -1.86
C GLN A 68 -14.78 -4.84 -2.43
N ASP A 69 -14.55 -5.46 -3.59
CA ASP A 69 -13.29 -5.32 -4.33
C ASP A 69 -13.24 -4.00 -5.12
N SER A 70 -14.34 -3.63 -5.77
CA SER A 70 -14.44 -2.38 -6.53
C SER A 70 -15.14 -1.29 -5.74
N ASN A 71 -14.60 -0.06 -5.73
CA ASN A 71 -15.13 1.07 -4.96
C ASN A 71 -15.26 0.79 -3.46
N SER A 72 -14.29 0.06 -2.92
CA SER A 72 -14.28 -0.31 -1.51
C SER A 72 -14.22 0.89 -0.57
N LYS A 73 -14.96 0.80 0.54
CA LYS A 73 -15.00 1.81 1.59
C LYS A 73 -14.44 1.27 2.90
N ILE A 74 -13.40 1.93 3.38
CA ILE A 74 -12.76 1.59 4.63
C ILE A 74 -13.16 2.66 5.63
N THR A 75 -13.78 2.23 6.73
CA THR A 75 -14.29 3.12 7.77
C THR A 75 -13.49 2.92 9.05
N VAL A 76 -13.04 4.01 9.65
CA VAL A 76 -12.41 4.03 10.98
C VAL A 76 -13.41 4.61 11.96
N ILE A 77 -13.69 3.89 13.05
CA ILE A 77 -14.55 4.31 14.15
C ILE A 77 -13.67 4.55 15.38
N ASP A 78 -13.54 5.80 15.79
CA ASP A 78 -12.70 6.18 16.93
C ASP A 78 -13.44 5.93 18.24
N LEU A 79 -12.82 5.22 19.18
CA LEU A 79 -13.33 4.94 20.54
C LEU A 79 -12.42 5.51 21.62
N SER A 80 -11.33 6.14 21.21
CA SER A 80 -10.19 6.45 22.04
C SER A 80 -10.42 7.67 22.94
N MET A 81 -9.60 7.76 23.98
CA MET A 81 -9.52 8.95 24.82
C MET A 81 -8.63 10.04 24.21
N ASN A 82 -7.59 9.65 23.47
CA ASN A 82 -6.54 10.53 22.96
C ASN A 82 -6.67 10.87 21.47
N GLY A 83 -7.65 10.27 20.80
CA GLY A 83 -8.00 10.50 19.40
C GLY A 83 -7.33 9.55 18.43
N THR A 84 -8.07 9.25 17.36
CA THR A 84 -7.53 8.74 16.09
C THR A 84 -7.52 9.88 15.06
N TYR A 85 -6.43 10.02 14.32
CA TYR A 85 -6.26 11.09 13.33
C TYR A 85 -6.03 10.50 11.94
N ILE A 86 -6.68 11.07 10.92
CA ILE A 86 -6.45 10.75 9.50
C ILE A 86 -5.99 12.03 8.80
N ASN A 87 -4.81 12.00 8.19
CA ASN A 87 -4.14 13.16 7.58
C ASN A 87 -4.08 14.37 8.52
N GLY A 88 -3.82 14.11 9.81
CA GLY A 88 -3.75 15.13 10.87
C GLY A 88 -5.11 15.65 11.38
N ARG A 89 -6.23 15.21 10.80
CA ARG A 89 -7.58 15.59 11.25
C ARG A 89 -8.11 14.57 12.25
N LEU A 90 -8.57 15.05 13.40
CA LEU A 90 -9.20 14.22 14.43
C LEU A 90 -10.51 13.63 13.91
N VAL A 91 -10.66 12.30 13.99
CA VAL A 91 -11.92 11.60 13.72
C VAL A 91 -12.93 11.95 14.82
N GLY A 92 -12.52 11.76 16.08
CA GLY A 92 -13.28 12.12 17.28
C GLY A 92 -14.03 10.93 17.86
N LYS A 93 -14.04 10.83 19.20
CA LYS A 93 -14.63 9.72 19.92
C LYS A 93 -16.09 9.46 19.51
N HIS A 94 -16.40 8.20 19.22
CA HIS A 94 -17.66 7.66 18.68
C HIS A 94 -18.06 8.17 17.28
N LYS A 95 -17.18 8.88 16.59
CA LYS A 95 -17.37 9.28 15.20
C LYS A 95 -16.64 8.33 14.26
N ARG A 96 -17.00 8.44 12.98
CA ARG A 96 -16.42 7.65 11.90
C ARG A 96 -15.84 8.54 10.81
N ALA A 97 -14.79 8.07 10.16
CA ALA A 97 -14.18 8.69 8.99
C ALA A 97 -13.80 7.63 7.95
N LEU A 98 -13.71 8.04 6.69
CA LEU A 98 -13.19 7.19 5.63
C LEU A 98 -11.66 7.20 5.66
N LEU A 99 -11.06 6.04 5.42
CA LEU A 99 -9.63 5.86 5.24
C LEU A 99 -9.38 5.44 3.78
N GLN A 100 -8.60 6.23 3.05
CA GLN A 100 -8.33 6.01 1.63
C GLN A 100 -6.88 5.56 1.40
N HIS A 101 -6.63 4.94 0.26
CA HIS A 101 -5.26 4.57 -0.14
C HIS A 101 -4.33 5.81 -0.08
N GLY A 102 -3.19 5.66 0.58
CA GLY A 102 -2.20 6.73 0.79
C GLY A 102 -2.44 7.59 2.02
N ASP A 103 -3.60 7.49 2.69
CA ASP A 103 -3.88 8.27 3.90
C ASP A 103 -2.93 7.88 5.03
N VAL A 104 -2.54 8.89 5.80
CA VAL A 104 -1.75 8.71 7.02
C VAL A 104 -2.70 8.64 8.22
N ILE A 105 -2.69 7.51 8.93
CA ILE A 105 -3.43 7.31 10.18
C ILE A 105 -2.50 7.36 11.38
N VAL A 106 -2.94 8.02 12.46
CA VAL A 106 -2.22 8.11 13.74
C VAL A 106 -3.14 7.71 14.88
N PHE A 107 -2.64 6.88 15.79
CA PHE A 107 -3.33 6.49 17.00
C PHE A 107 -2.70 7.17 18.22
N GLY A 108 -3.49 7.91 19.01
CA GLY A 108 -3.01 8.62 20.20
C GLY A 108 -2.31 9.96 19.90
N ILE A 109 -1.54 10.44 20.90
CA ILE A 109 -0.90 11.77 20.87
C ILE A 109 0.49 11.68 20.25
N ARG A 110 0.84 12.65 19.40
CA ARG A 110 2.20 12.84 18.87
C ARG A 110 3.14 13.39 19.94
N GLY A 111 4.36 12.83 20.03
CA GLY A 111 5.42 13.38 20.89
C GLY A 111 5.33 12.98 22.36
N ALA A 112 4.71 11.84 22.65
CA ALA A 112 4.65 11.29 23.99
C ALA A 112 5.97 10.63 24.39
N LEU A 113 6.98 11.46 24.73
CA LEU A 113 8.31 11.04 25.17
C LEU A 113 9.09 10.26 24.08
N ASP A 114 10.39 10.52 23.94
CA ASP A 114 11.22 9.91 22.87
C ASP A 114 11.32 8.37 22.95
N GLU A 115 10.87 7.77 24.05
CA GLU A 115 11.00 6.34 24.32
C GLU A 115 9.86 5.49 23.71
N GLU A 116 8.68 6.06 23.47
CA GLU A 116 7.54 5.29 22.94
C GLU A 116 7.45 5.37 21.40
N PRO A 117 6.98 4.30 20.73
CA PRO A 117 6.81 4.31 19.28
C PRO A 117 5.69 5.24 18.84
N GLU A 118 5.91 6.00 17.76
CA GLU A 118 4.85 6.80 17.14
C GLU A 118 3.97 5.85 16.31
N HIS A 119 2.74 5.60 16.78
CA HIS A 119 1.75 4.78 16.08
C HIS A 119 1.15 5.52 14.86
N ARG A 120 2.02 5.91 13.93
CA ARG A 120 1.74 6.58 12.67
C ARG A 120 2.02 5.63 11.51
N TYR A 121 1.04 5.49 10.63
CA TYR A 121 1.09 4.54 9.53
C TYR A 121 0.55 5.18 8.24
N THR A 122 1.09 4.76 7.09
CA THR A 122 0.45 4.98 5.79
C THR A 122 -0.44 3.78 5.48
N TYR A 123 -1.68 4.04 5.08
CA TYR A 123 -2.60 2.99 4.64
C TYR A 123 -2.43 2.70 3.14
N SER A 124 -2.34 1.42 2.79
CA SER A 124 -2.44 0.95 1.41
C SER A 124 -3.64 0.04 1.26
N HIS A 125 -4.58 0.45 0.42
CA HIS A 125 -5.70 -0.39 0.01
C HIS A 125 -5.22 -1.50 -0.93
N MET A 126 -5.61 -2.75 -0.66
CA MET A 126 -5.17 -3.93 -1.40
C MET A 126 -6.33 -4.73 -2.02
N ALA A 127 -7.58 -4.51 -1.58
CA ALA A 127 -8.74 -5.14 -2.23
C ALA A 127 -8.92 -4.59 -3.64
N GLY A 128 -9.36 -5.44 -4.58
CA GLY A 128 -9.54 -5.07 -5.99
C GLY A 128 -8.26 -4.75 -6.78
N HIS A 129 -7.15 -4.43 -6.11
CA HIS A 129 -5.83 -4.41 -6.73
C HIS A 129 -5.38 -5.86 -6.94
N LYS A 130 -5.86 -6.45 -8.04
CA LYS A 130 -5.25 -7.65 -8.59
C LYS A 130 -3.77 -7.31 -8.75
N CYS A 131 -2.91 -7.90 -7.93
CA CYS A 131 -1.49 -7.94 -8.22
C CYS A 131 -1.37 -8.82 -9.45
N ILE A 132 -1.62 -8.23 -10.62
CA ILE A 132 -1.31 -8.85 -11.89
C ILE A 132 0.20 -8.89 -11.88
N THR A 133 0.74 -10.08 -11.67
CA THR A 133 2.15 -10.25 -11.94
C THR A 133 2.31 -10.09 -13.44
N LEU A 134 3.36 -9.41 -13.91
CA LEU A 134 3.62 -9.29 -15.35
C LEU A 134 3.58 -10.66 -16.06
N GLN A 135 3.86 -11.73 -15.32
CA GLN A 135 3.87 -13.11 -15.77
C GLN A 135 2.48 -13.68 -16.07
N ASP A 136 1.41 -13.11 -15.51
CA ASP A 136 0.03 -13.56 -15.76
C ASP A 136 -0.38 -13.30 -17.22
N ASP A 137 0.04 -12.17 -17.77
CA ASP A 137 -0.36 -11.72 -19.12
C ASP A 137 0.81 -11.72 -20.12
N TYR A 138 2.06 -11.76 -19.66
CA TYR A 138 3.24 -11.61 -20.50
C TYR A 138 4.36 -12.61 -20.18
N LYS A 139 4.95 -13.18 -21.23
CA LYS A 139 6.23 -13.89 -21.16
C LYS A 139 7.38 -12.93 -21.46
N ILE A 140 8.20 -12.64 -20.45
CA ILE A 140 9.42 -11.84 -20.62
C ILE A 140 10.43 -12.62 -21.48
N ILE A 141 10.97 -11.96 -22.51
CA ILE A 141 11.95 -12.54 -23.45
C ILE A 141 13.37 -12.06 -23.13
N GLY A 142 13.53 -10.80 -22.73
CA GLY A 142 14.83 -10.24 -22.37
C GLY A 142 14.79 -8.72 -22.23
N GLN A 143 15.91 -8.12 -21.81
CA GLN A 143 16.03 -6.67 -21.71
C GLN A 143 16.36 -6.04 -23.07
N VAL A 144 15.65 -4.97 -23.43
CA VAL A 144 15.89 -4.17 -24.64
C VAL A 144 16.80 -2.98 -24.34
N GLY A 145 16.68 -2.38 -23.17
CA GLY A 145 17.51 -1.26 -22.76
C GLY A 145 17.38 -0.95 -21.29
N LYS A 146 18.40 -0.29 -20.72
CA LYS A 146 18.37 0.24 -19.36
C LYS A 146 18.79 1.71 -19.40
N GLY A 147 17.93 2.58 -18.90
CA GLY A 147 18.19 4.01 -18.72
C GLY A 147 18.29 4.36 -17.24
N THR A 148 18.49 5.65 -16.97
CA THR A 148 18.63 6.18 -15.61
C THR A 148 17.38 5.98 -14.74
N PHE A 149 16.20 5.96 -15.36
CA PHE A 149 14.92 5.95 -14.65
C PHE A 149 14.11 4.67 -14.85
N ALA A 150 14.49 3.83 -15.82
CA ALA A 150 13.70 2.66 -16.19
C ALA A 150 14.54 1.61 -16.91
N THR A 151 14.10 0.36 -16.79
CA THR A 151 14.54 -0.75 -17.64
C THR A 151 13.43 -1.13 -18.59
N VAL A 152 13.73 -1.25 -19.88
CA VAL A 152 12.77 -1.67 -20.91
C VAL A 152 13.00 -3.14 -21.22
N LEU A 153 11.95 -3.95 -21.06
CA LEU A 153 11.95 -5.39 -21.33
C LEU A 153 11.15 -5.70 -22.60
N LYS A 154 11.62 -6.66 -23.39
CA LYS A 154 10.85 -7.28 -24.46
C LYS A 154 10.00 -8.37 -23.87
N ALA A 155 8.70 -8.35 -24.13
CA ALA A 155 7.78 -9.36 -23.66
C ALA A 155 6.81 -9.79 -24.77
N ARG A 156 6.25 -10.99 -24.64
CA ARG A 156 5.18 -11.50 -25.50
C ARG A 156 3.90 -11.55 -24.70
N CYS A 157 2.88 -10.82 -25.16
CA CYS A 157 1.53 -10.91 -24.62
C CYS A 157 0.97 -12.33 -24.90
N LEU A 158 0.42 -12.98 -23.88
CA LEU A 158 -0.05 -14.36 -23.96
C LEU A 158 -1.40 -14.50 -24.68
N SER A 159 -2.29 -13.51 -24.56
CA SER A 159 -3.60 -13.52 -25.21
C SER A 159 -3.52 -13.26 -26.71
N GLU A 160 -2.68 -12.29 -27.13
CA GLU A 160 -2.58 -11.85 -28.53
C GLU A 160 -1.37 -12.44 -29.27
N ASN A 161 -0.46 -13.11 -28.55
CA ASN A 161 0.81 -13.61 -29.08
C ASN A 161 1.69 -12.53 -29.75
N ARG A 162 1.53 -11.26 -29.36
CA ARG A 162 2.25 -10.10 -29.91
C ARG A 162 3.37 -9.63 -29.01
N LEU A 163 4.42 -9.06 -29.60
CA LEU A 163 5.58 -8.51 -28.88
C LEU A 163 5.32 -7.08 -28.42
N TYR A 164 5.69 -6.80 -27.17
CA TYR A 164 5.58 -5.50 -26.51
C TYR A 164 6.88 -5.12 -25.80
N ALA A 165 7.07 -3.82 -25.56
CA ALA A 165 8.11 -3.28 -24.70
C ALA A 165 7.49 -2.87 -23.36
N ILE A 166 7.99 -3.43 -22.26
CA ILE A 166 7.50 -3.15 -20.91
C ILE A 166 8.54 -2.26 -20.22
N LYS A 167 8.16 -1.03 -19.86
CA LYS A 167 8.99 -0.08 -19.12
C LYS A 167 8.83 -0.31 -17.62
N VAL A 168 9.84 -0.93 -17.00
CA VAL A 168 9.89 -1.20 -15.56
C VAL A 168 10.60 -0.04 -14.86
N LEU A 169 9.92 0.57 -13.90
CA LEU A 169 10.43 1.67 -13.09
C LEU A 169 10.98 1.10 -11.76
N GLU A 170 12.14 1.58 -11.32
CA GLU A 170 12.75 1.12 -10.07
C GLU A 170 12.00 1.72 -8.85
N ARG A 171 11.75 0.90 -7.82
CA ARG A 171 10.94 1.28 -6.63
C ARG A 171 11.51 2.48 -5.86
N ASP A 172 12.82 2.71 -5.88
CA ASP A 172 13.43 3.86 -5.20
C ASP A 172 12.96 5.21 -5.77
N VAL A 173 12.50 5.24 -7.03
CA VAL A 173 11.90 6.44 -7.65
C VAL A 173 10.45 6.63 -7.17
N LEU A 174 9.81 5.56 -6.69
CA LEU A 174 8.41 5.53 -6.24
C LEU A 174 8.25 5.75 -4.73
N ASP A 175 9.34 5.80 -3.96
CA ASP A 175 9.30 5.95 -2.50
C ASP A 175 8.95 7.40 -2.10
N PRO A 176 7.75 7.66 -1.54
CA PRO A 176 7.34 8.99 -1.12
C PRO A 176 8.16 9.54 0.06
N SER A 177 8.89 8.69 0.79
CA SER A 177 9.76 9.11 1.89
C SER A 177 11.07 9.75 1.41
N LYS A 178 11.47 9.49 0.16
CA LYS A 178 12.68 10.06 -0.48
C LYS A 178 12.38 11.12 -1.53
N SER A 179 11.14 11.23 -2.01
CA SER A 179 10.75 12.26 -2.97
C SER A 179 9.30 12.71 -2.82
N SER A 180 9.11 13.98 -2.46
CA SER A 180 7.81 14.65 -2.47
C SER A 180 7.26 14.91 -3.89
N GLN A 181 8.03 14.58 -4.93
CA GLN A 181 7.68 14.77 -6.35
C GLN A 181 7.44 13.45 -7.12
N GLY A 182 7.87 12.28 -6.62
CA GLY A 182 7.86 11.02 -7.37
C GLY A 182 6.47 10.59 -7.82
N SER A 183 5.53 10.41 -6.87
CA SER A 183 4.15 9.95 -7.17
C SER A 183 3.43 10.82 -8.22
N TYR A 184 3.53 12.15 -8.11
CA TYR A 184 2.88 13.07 -9.06
C TYR A 184 3.49 13.03 -10.46
N THR A 185 4.77 12.69 -10.62
CA THR A 185 5.39 12.55 -11.95
C THR A 185 4.94 11.29 -12.68
N PHE A 186 4.70 10.19 -11.96
CA PHE A 186 4.26 8.93 -12.57
C PHE A 186 2.81 8.98 -13.05
N GLU A 187 1.88 9.42 -12.21
CA GLU A 187 0.47 9.54 -12.60
C GLU A 187 0.29 10.52 -13.76
N ARG A 188 1.09 11.59 -13.78
CA ARG A 188 1.10 12.54 -14.88
C ARG A 188 1.70 11.95 -16.16
N GLU A 189 2.80 11.22 -16.08
CA GLU A 189 3.41 10.56 -17.24
C GLU A 189 2.47 9.52 -17.85
N ILE A 190 1.84 8.69 -17.01
CA ILE A 190 0.84 7.68 -17.43
C ILE A 190 -0.36 8.36 -18.09
N SER A 191 -0.98 9.34 -17.43
CA SER A 191 -2.18 10.01 -17.96
C SER A 191 -1.94 10.80 -19.25
N ILE A 192 -0.73 11.33 -19.46
CA ILE A 192 -0.34 11.95 -20.72
C ILE A 192 -0.19 10.89 -21.81
N MET A 193 0.50 9.78 -21.52
CA MET A 193 0.72 8.70 -22.48
C MET A 193 -0.58 7.99 -22.88
N GLU A 194 -1.53 7.80 -21.95
CA GLU A 194 -2.85 7.22 -22.25
C GLU A 194 -3.68 8.01 -23.28
N ARG A 195 -3.41 9.32 -23.41
CA ARG A 195 -4.21 10.24 -24.25
C ARG A 195 -3.53 10.59 -25.58
N LEU A 196 -2.30 10.17 -25.79
CA LEU A 196 -1.53 10.47 -27.00
C LEU A 196 -1.88 9.48 -28.12
N ILE A 197 -2.65 9.94 -29.11
CA ILE A 197 -2.94 9.17 -30.32
C ILE A 197 -2.43 9.95 -31.53
N HIS A 198 -1.27 9.53 -32.05
CA HIS A 198 -0.67 10.12 -33.24
C HIS A 198 0.07 9.05 -34.06
N PRO A 199 -0.05 9.01 -35.40
CA PRO A 199 0.50 7.95 -36.24
C PRO A 199 2.03 7.75 -36.14
N ASN A 200 2.76 8.74 -35.62
CA ASN A 200 4.22 8.69 -35.46
C ASN A 200 4.69 8.65 -33.99
N ILE A 201 3.80 8.40 -33.04
CA ILE A 201 4.16 8.29 -31.62
C ILE A 201 3.86 6.86 -31.18
N LEU A 202 4.86 6.21 -30.59
CA LEU A 202 4.73 4.87 -30.02
C LEU A 202 3.93 4.95 -28.72
N PHE A 203 2.99 4.02 -28.59
CA PHE A 203 2.13 3.77 -27.43
C PHE A 203 2.49 2.41 -26.82
#